data_AF-A0A3D9DZ91-F1
#
_entry.id   AF-A0A3D9DZ91-F1
#
_cell.length_a   1.000
_cell.length_b   1.000
_cell.length_c   1.000
_cell.angle_alpha   90.00
_cell.angle_beta   90.00
_cell.angle_gamma   90.00
#
_symmetry.space_group_name_H-M   'P 1'
#
loop_
_entity.id
_entity.type
_entity.pdbx_description
1 polymer ?
#
loop_
_entity_poly.entity_id
_entity_poly.type
_entity_poly.pdbx_seq_one_letter_code
_entity_poly.pdbx_strand_id
1 'polypeptide(L)'
;MLAAWVDQLLGFSTGALDAIRRDERYPSLMAWARKEGAELLGADVALAQALAPVLWNQMPLQRLGFRIETLAVPAPQEPCWCDSGKRYADCCARVTLPGQVPPHLMWMLLLQRLRGKVLHEALASDQVPAQALLEAGIVSAEGGQLGRAQTILEALFNNADWEGLPQESEPAFELLSDVYQERGFTRKKAALMDSAVEHGPGFLRGAALKRLCLRYMDSDDLTSARETFIRTLETMPNEPALAYLESMLLLHEGRPEQARARADFWRRRLIHRSDLDEDQQAFLKQLAEDPEATLAEQMIYADEELAEPLETLTRILQEFSSASRLSLSINVEGRLEYQQGDLDDARYQMWQQHFTTENEEAPGSGLQGDPWRDARPWLDALCLHPEWLATPAILQELAMALAGRFGNLPWMFASIFSPLAQRFEDWLVAIEAADSPFVWGDGDNHVLFRLGLGLIIGMERGAREQSRQLAERLIRLDGEDSMGLRELLLEQLLSDGQDVRALTLIEEIEAGSDDGEPWLGLLLGKALALFRLARLEEARQALTMVEQANPWMLKLLIRDNPRREPVTGNAPIPGSRAEAWQYRVLMRPHWVATRGAIGWLDARLRAPLE
;
A
#
# COMPACT_ATOMS: atom_id res chain seq x y z
N MET A 1 31.46 0.33 28.96
CA MET A 1 31.08 1.05 30.20
C MET A 1 29.71 1.71 30.09
N LEU A 2 29.37 2.40 28.99
CA LEU A 2 28.05 3.02 28.82
C LEU A 2 26.88 2.03 28.72
N ALA A 3 27.01 0.93 27.95
CA ALA A 3 25.93 -0.06 27.81
C ALA A 3 25.55 -0.72 29.16
N ALA A 4 26.55 -1.16 29.94
CA ALA A 4 26.32 -1.72 31.27
C ALA A 4 25.64 -0.74 32.24
N TRP A 5 25.94 0.56 32.13
CA TRP A 5 25.25 1.59 32.91
C TRP A 5 23.79 1.77 32.50
N VAL A 6 23.49 1.73 31.19
CA VAL A 6 22.10 1.83 30.70
C VAL A 6 21.25 0.69 31.25
N ASP A 7 21.75 -0.55 31.20
CA ASP A 7 21.04 -1.71 31.75
C ASP A 7 20.81 -1.58 33.26
N GLN A 8 21.84 -1.16 34.00
CA GLN A 8 21.74 -0.91 35.44
C GLN A 8 20.75 0.22 35.77
N LEU A 9 20.77 1.30 35.01
CA LEU A 9 19.87 2.44 35.19
C LEU A 9 18.42 2.03 34.91
N LEU A 10 18.16 1.28 33.83
CA LEU A 10 16.83 0.78 33.51
C LEU A 10 16.31 -0.20 34.56
N GLY A 11 17.15 -1.14 35.01
CA GLY A 11 16.81 -2.07 36.09
C GLY A 11 16.48 -1.36 37.39
N PHE A 12 17.35 -0.44 37.82
CA PHE A 12 17.13 0.36 39.03
C PHE A 12 15.89 1.24 38.92
N SER A 13 15.70 1.94 37.80
CA SER A 13 14.56 2.85 37.61
C SER A 13 13.23 2.11 37.54
N THR A 14 13.22 0.91 36.96
CA THR A 14 12.04 0.03 36.97
C THR A 14 11.68 -0.41 38.39
N GLY A 15 12.67 -0.84 39.17
CA GLY A 15 12.45 -1.20 40.58
C GLY A 15 12.04 0.02 41.44
N ALA A 16 12.61 1.19 41.18
CA ALA A 16 12.27 2.44 41.83
C ALA A 16 10.83 2.84 41.53
N LEU A 17 10.39 2.74 40.28
CA LEU A 17 9.00 2.96 39.88
C LEU A 17 8.04 2.05 40.67
N ASP A 18 8.34 0.75 40.72
CA ASP A 18 7.50 -0.21 41.45
C ASP A 18 7.47 0.07 42.96
N ALA A 19 8.57 0.55 43.54
CA ALA A 19 8.64 0.97 44.93
C ALA A 19 7.80 2.23 45.18
N ILE A 20 7.95 3.27 44.34
CA ILE A 20 7.22 4.54 44.48
C ILE A 20 5.72 4.33 44.33
N ARG A 21 5.27 3.50 43.38
CA ARG A 21 3.84 3.28 43.12
C ARG A 21 3.07 2.62 44.27
N ARG A 22 3.75 2.05 45.27
CA ARG A 22 3.09 1.42 46.43
C ARG A 22 2.38 2.44 47.33
N ASP A 23 2.98 3.61 47.53
CA ASP A 23 2.46 4.63 48.44
C ASP A 23 2.74 6.08 48.03
N GLU A 24 3.51 6.31 46.97
CA GLU A 24 3.95 7.61 46.47
C GLU A 24 4.67 8.45 47.53
N ARG A 25 5.55 7.82 48.32
CA ARG A 25 6.35 8.46 49.38
C ARG A 25 7.85 8.26 49.21
N TYR A 26 8.59 9.37 49.28
CA TYR A 26 10.04 9.37 49.15
C TYR A 26 10.79 8.49 50.17
N PRO A 27 10.43 8.46 51.48
CA PRO A 27 11.09 7.57 52.44
C PRO A 27 11.01 6.09 52.07
N SER A 28 9.90 5.65 51.45
CA SER A 28 9.72 4.28 50.99
C SER A 28 10.67 3.94 49.83
N LEU A 29 10.85 4.87 48.89
CA LEU A 29 11.87 4.76 47.85
C LEU A 29 13.29 4.67 48.45
N MET A 30 13.63 5.49 49.46
CA MET A 30 14.95 5.43 50.09
C MET A 30 15.21 4.12 50.82
N ALA A 31 14.20 3.58 51.49
CA ALA A 31 14.33 2.29 52.17
C ALA A 31 14.62 1.16 51.17
N TRP A 32 13.91 1.17 50.02
CA TRP A 32 14.13 0.24 48.92
C TRP A 32 15.50 0.43 48.26
N ALA A 33 15.90 1.68 47.96
CA ALA A 33 17.17 1.99 47.30
C ALA A 33 18.38 1.47 48.09
N ARG A 34 18.34 1.54 49.43
CA ARG A 34 19.43 1.05 50.30
C ARG A 34 19.52 -0.47 50.39
N LYS A 35 18.44 -1.17 50.07
CA LYS A 35 18.34 -2.63 50.16
C LYS A 35 18.37 -3.21 48.76
N GLU A 36 17.20 -3.41 48.16
CA GLU A 36 17.07 -4.08 46.86
C GLU A 36 17.70 -3.25 45.73
N GLY A 37 17.61 -1.91 45.80
CA GLY A 37 18.19 -1.03 44.77
C GLY A 37 19.72 -1.10 44.68
N ALA A 38 20.41 -1.30 45.82
CA ALA A 38 21.86 -1.42 45.83
C ALA A 38 22.33 -2.71 45.14
N GLU A 39 21.58 -3.81 45.28
CA GLU A 39 21.89 -5.09 44.62
C GLU A 39 21.89 -4.95 43.09
N LEU A 40 20.94 -4.17 42.54
CA LEU A 40 20.85 -3.86 41.10
C LEU A 40 22.02 -3.01 40.57
N LEU A 41 22.75 -2.36 41.47
CA LEU A 41 23.92 -1.52 41.17
C LEU A 41 25.23 -2.16 41.66
N GLY A 42 25.29 -3.50 41.72
CA GLY A 42 26.51 -4.22 42.10
C GLY A 42 26.86 -4.10 43.58
N ALA A 43 25.84 -4.01 44.45
CA ALA A 43 25.94 -3.75 45.88
C ALA A 43 26.50 -2.36 46.26
N ASP A 44 26.51 -1.39 45.33
CA ASP A 44 26.90 -0.01 45.60
C ASP A 44 25.73 0.80 46.22
N VAL A 45 25.68 0.78 47.55
CA VAL A 45 24.68 1.53 48.33
C VAL A 45 24.82 3.05 48.14
N ALA A 46 26.04 3.56 47.95
CA ALA A 46 26.27 4.99 47.79
C ALA A 46 25.71 5.49 46.46
N LEU A 47 25.90 4.72 45.38
CA LEU A 47 25.33 4.99 44.08
C LEU A 47 23.79 4.93 44.12
N ALA A 48 23.22 3.88 44.72
CA ALA A 48 21.77 3.73 44.87
C ALA A 48 21.13 4.92 45.63
N GLN A 49 21.75 5.34 46.73
CA GLN A 49 21.30 6.48 47.54
C GLN A 49 21.41 7.82 46.80
N ALA A 50 22.42 7.98 45.94
CA ALA A 50 22.60 9.21 45.16
C ALA A 50 21.66 9.27 43.94
N LEU A 51 21.33 8.12 43.33
CA LEU A 51 20.48 8.04 42.15
C LEU A 51 18.99 8.21 42.47
N ALA A 52 18.53 7.66 43.60
CA ALA A 52 17.10 7.64 43.90
C ALA A 52 16.42 9.03 44.07
N PRO A 53 17.05 10.06 44.68
CA PRO A 53 16.51 11.43 44.68
C PRO A 53 16.41 12.04 43.27
N VAL A 54 17.33 11.68 42.36
CA VAL A 54 17.31 12.15 40.97
C VAL A 54 16.09 11.58 40.25
N LEU A 55 15.81 10.29 40.42
CA LEU A 55 14.61 9.65 39.85
C LEU A 55 13.32 10.16 40.49
N TRP A 56 13.32 10.38 41.81
CA TRP A 56 12.17 10.99 42.50
C TRP A 56 11.81 12.35 41.90
N ASN A 57 12.81 13.19 41.62
CA ASN A 57 12.64 14.49 41.00
C ASN A 57 12.20 14.44 39.52
N GLN A 58 12.05 13.26 38.93
CA GLN A 58 11.46 13.04 37.61
C GLN A 58 10.09 12.34 37.70
N MET A 59 9.68 11.89 38.88
CA MET A 59 8.55 10.98 39.02
C MET A 59 7.20 11.73 39.08
N PRO A 60 6.30 11.53 38.11
CA PRO A 60 4.94 12.06 38.18
C PRO A 60 4.08 11.27 39.17
N LEU A 61 3.48 11.94 40.15
CA LEU A 61 2.71 11.27 41.21
C LEU A 61 1.21 11.30 40.91
N GLN A 62 0.55 10.15 40.88
CA GLN A 62 -0.88 10.04 40.59
C GLN A 62 -1.71 10.80 41.64
N ARG A 63 -1.32 10.78 42.93
CA ARG A 63 -2.01 11.53 44.00
C ARG A 63 -2.00 13.05 43.78
N LEU A 64 -1.06 13.55 42.98
CA LEU A 64 -0.91 14.97 42.64
C LEU A 64 -1.38 15.29 41.22
N GLY A 65 -2.16 14.41 40.59
CA GLY A 65 -2.58 14.59 39.19
C GLY A 65 -1.40 14.59 38.24
N PHE A 66 -0.44 13.68 38.47
CA PHE A 66 0.80 13.51 37.71
C PHE A 66 1.80 14.66 37.77
N ARG A 67 1.66 15.58 38.73
CA ARG A 67 2.70 16.57 39.04
C ARG A 67 3.87 15.93 39.77
N ILE A 68 5.06 16.50 39.57
CA ILE A 68 6.29 16.10 40.24
C ILE A 68 6.40 16.84 41.59
N GLU A 69 6.75 16.11 42.64
CA GLU A 69 7.05 16.67 43.97
C GLU A 69 8.57 16.81 44.14
N THR A 70 9.13 17.90 43.59
CA THR A 70 10.59 18.11 43.55
C THR A 70 11.18 18.33 44.93
N LEU A 71 12.20 17.55 45.26
CA LEU A 71 13.06 17.75 46.42
C LEU A 71 14.05 18.89 46.16
N ALA A 72 14.18 19.79 47.13
CA ALA A 72 15.22 20.81 47.11
C ALA A 72 16.60 20.17 47.23
N VAL A 73 17.51 20.51 46.32
CA VAL A 73 18.91 20.04 46.37
C VAL A 73 19.59 20.70 47.58
N PRO A 74 20.11 19.93 48.56
CA PRO A 74 20.70 20.51 49.75
C PRO A 74 21.97 21.31 49.44
N ALA A 75 22.22 22.38 50.19
CA ALA A 75 23.50 23.07 50.20
C ALA A 75 24.60 22.18 50.78
N PRO A 76 25.90 22.43 50.51
CA PRO A 76 27.01 21.55 50.92
C PRO A 76 27.03 21.17 52.41
N GLN A 77 26.63 22.09 53.30
CA GLN A 77 26.63 21.90 54.76
C GLN A 77 25.30 21.37 55.32
N GLU A 78 24.26 21.29 54.51
CA GLU A 78 22.94 20.81 54.93
C GLU A 78 22.92 19.28 55.01
N PRO A 79 21.98 18.71 55.79
CA PRO A 79 21.75 17.27 55.81
C PRO A 79 21.47 16.73 54.40
N CYS A 80 22.07 15.57 54.08
CA CYS A 80 21.90 14.95 52.79
C CYS A 80 20.45 14.47 52.59
N TRP A 81 19.87 14.75 51.42
CA TRP A 81 18.52 14.37 51.04
C TRP A 81 18.27 12.85 51.00
N CYS A 82 19.32 12.01 51.03
CA CYS A 82 19.18 10.56 51.09
C CYS A 82 18.89 10.05 52.50
N ASP A 83 18.77 10.94 53.50
CA ASP A 83 18.49 10.64 54.92
C ASP A 83 19.58 9.79 55.60
N SER A 84 20.84 9.96 55.20
CA SER A 84 21.98 9.24 55.79
C SER A 84 22.47 9.84 57.13
N GLY A 85 21.95 11.00 57.53
CA GLY A 85 22.42 11.78 58.68
C GLY A 85 23.75 12.51 58.45
N LYS A 86 24.38 12.38 57.27
CA LYS A 86 25.62 13.08 56.89
C LYS A 86 25.33 14.42 56.21
N ARG A 87 26.31 15.32 56.18
CA ARG A 87 26.26 16.53 55.33
C ARG A 87 26.27 16.15 53.86
N TYR A 88 25.60 16.93 53.01
CA TYR A 88 25.49 16.66 51.58
C TYR A 88 26.87 16.56 50.89
N ALA A 89 27.79 17.47 51.20
CA ALA A 89 29.17 17.47 50.69
C ALA A 89 29.97 16.21 51.05
N ASP A 90 29.61 15.52 52.13
CA ASP A 90 30.29 14.31 52.61
C ASP A 90 29.56 13.02 52.22
N CYS A 91 28.46 13.12 51.47
CA CYS A 91 27.58 12.01 51.12
C CYS A 91 27.29 12.00 49.61
N CYS A 92 26.03 12.14 49.18
CA CYS A 92 25.64 12.01 47.77
C CYS A 92 26.39 12.98 46.83
N ALA A 93 26.85 14.14 47.30
CA ALA A 93 27.62 15.07 46.47
C ALA A 93 28.98 14.52 46.00
N ARG A 94 29.53 13.51 46.69
CA ARG A 94 30.80 12.85 46.31
C ARG A 94 30.61 11.72 45.31
N VAL A 95 29.37 11.31 45.07
CA VAL A 95 29.04 10.21 44.17
C VAL A 95 28.88 10.76 42.76
N THR A 96 29.74 10.32 41.86
CA THR A 96 29.62 10.64 40.44
C THR A 96 28.80 9.56 39.76
N LEU A 97 27.67 9.94 39.16
CA LEU A 97 26.87 9.00 38.36
C LEU A 97 27.68 8.59 37.11
N PRO A 98 27.71 7.30 36.74
CA PRO A 98 28.45 6.82 35.57
C PRO A 98 28.01 7.44 34.23
N GLY A 99 26.79 7.97 34.16
CA GLY A 99 26.24 8.65 33.00
C GLY A 99 25.07 9.56 33.37
N GLN A 100 24.56 10.30 32.37
CA GLN A 100 23.38 11.14 32.55
C GLN A 100 22.12 10.28 32.72
N VAL A 101 21.16 10.79 33.50
CA VAL A 101 19.85 10.18 33.67
C VAL A 101 18.87 10.98 32.80
N PRO A 102 18.24 10.37 31.78
CA PRO A 102 17.31 11.08 30.91
C PRO A 102 16.15 11.68 31.72
N PRO A 103 15.76 12.95 31.49
CA PRO A 103 14.75 13.64 32.31
C PRO A 103 13.35 13.06 32.16
N HIS A 104 13.06 12.37 31.06
CA HIS A 104 11.78 11.74 30.73
C HIS A 104 11.70 10.26 31.13
N LEU A 105 12.77 9.68 31.67
CA LEU A 105 12.91 8.25 31.95
C LEU A 105 11.74 7.71 32.79
N MET A 106 11.44 8.38 33.91
CA MET A 106 10.38 7.93 34.82
C MET A 106 8.99 8.04 34.19
N TRP A 107 8.75 9.04 33.33
CA TRP A 107 7.52 9.16 32.55
C TRP A 107 7.37 8.01 31.56
N MET A 108 8.41 7.71 30.80
CA MET A 108 8.44 6.63 29.81
C MET A 108 8.16 5.26 30.48
N LEU A 109 8.83 4.97 31.61
CA LEU A 109 8.59 3.75 32.39
C LEU A 109 7.19 3.72 33.00
N LEU A 110 6.69 4.84 33.53
CA LEU A 110 5.34 4.90 34.10
C LEU A 110 4.30 4.62 33.01
N LEU A 111 4.42 5.27 31.85
CA LEU A 111 3.51 5.08 30.74
C LEU A 111 3.40 3.61 30.41
N GLN A 112 4.52 2.86 30.29
CA GLN A 112 4.54 1.41 30.04
C GLN A 112 3.70 0.58 31.04
N ARG A 113 3.49 1.07 32.26
CA ARG A 113 2.74 0.37 33.32
C ARG A 113 1.28 0.80 33.44
N LEU A 114 0.93 2.02 33.03
CA LEU A 114 -0.44 2.53 33.15
C LEU A 114 -1.41 1.80 32.22
N ARG A 115 -2.66 1.62 32.65
CA ARG A 115 -3.72 0.98 31.85
C ARG A 115 -5.06 1.66 32.06
N GLY A 116 -5.96 1.49 31.09
CA GLY A 116 -7.36 1.91 31.20
C GLY A 116 -7.52 3.39 31.51
N LYS A 117 -8.36 3.69 32.51
CA LYS A 117 -8.71 5.07 32.87
C LYS A 117 -7.50 5.90 33.33
N VAL A 118 -6.58 5.31 34.08
CA VAL A 118 -5.41 6.01 34.63
C VAL A 118 -4.45 6.45 33.51
N LEU A 119 -4.31 5.65 32.44
CA LEU A 119 -3.54 6.05 31.27
C LEU A 119 -4.16 7.28 30.59
N HIS A 120 -5.49 7.29 30.41
CA HIS A 120 -6.18 8.44 29.81
C HIS A 120 -6.06 9.69 30.68
N GLU A 121 -6.17 9.54 32.00
CA GLU A 121 -5.96 10.65 32.95
C GLU A 121 -4.54 11.20 32.89
N ALA A 122 -3.52 10.34 32.70
CA ALA A 122 -2.13 10.77 32.52
C ALA A 122 -1.91 11.51 31.20
N LEU A 123 -2.43 10.98 30.09
CA LEU A 123 -2.29 11.61 28.77
C LEU A 123 -3.02 12.96 28.69
N ALA A 124 -4.14 13.10 29.41
CA ALA A 124 -4.91 14.35 29.49
C ALA A 124 -4.33 15.38 30.49
N SER A 125 -3.22 15.09 31.15
CA SER A 125 -2.65 16.00 32.17
C SER A 125 -1.76 17.11 31.60
N ASP A 126 -1.44 17.07 30.30
CA ASP A 126 -0.50 17.96 29.61
C ASP A 126 0.90 18.03 30.28
N GLN A 127 1.25 17.02 31.10
CA GLN A 127 2.55 16.94 31.79
C GLN A 127 3.51 15.94 31.15
N VAL A 128 3.02 15.14 30.19
CA VAL A 128 3.80 14.04 29.61
C VAL A 128 4.80 14.60 28.59
N PRO A 129 6.12 14.39 28.78
CA PRO A 129 7.10 14.84 27.80
C PRO A 129 6.92 14.12 26.45
N ALA A 130 7.07 14.85 25.34
CA ALA A 130 6.97 14.28 23.99
C ALA A 130 7.91 13.09 23.79
N GLN A 131 9.14 13.17 24.29
CA GLN A 131 10.11 12.07 24.26
C GLN A 131 9.61 10.81 24.98
N ALA A 132 8.87 10.95 26.10
CA ALA A 132 8.32 9.80 26.81
C ALA A 132 7.16 9.16 26.03
N LEU A 133 6.32 9.96 25.36
CA LEU A 133 5.26 9.44 24.49
C LEU A 133 5.84 8.68 23.30
N LEU A 134 6.88 9.24 22.67
CA LEU A 134 7.62 8.62 21.57
C LEU A 134 8.14 7.23 21.96
N GLU A 135 8.99 7.18 22.99
CA GLU A 135 9.63 5.93 23.41
C GLU A 135 8.62 4.90 23.95
N ALA A 136 7.65 5.32 24.77
CA ALA A 136 6.65 4.39 25.31
C ALA A 136 5.66 3.89 24.24
N GLY A 137 5.40 4.70 23.21
CA GLY A 137 4.57 4.35 22.07
C GLY A 137 5.23 3.27 21.20
N ILE A 138 6.50 3.49 20.82
CA ILE A 138 7.31 2.54 20.03
C ILE A 138 7.42 1.20 20.78
N VAL A 139 7.85 1.22 22.04
CA VAL A 139 7.98 0.00 22.86
C VAL A 139 6.65 -0.74 23.00
N SER A 140 5.52 -0.02 23.08
CA SER A 140 4.20 -0.66 23.15
C SER A 140 3.83 -1.37 21.85
N ALA A 141 4.23 -0.84 20.69
CA ALA A 141 3.93 -1.46 19.41
C ALA A 141 4.85 -2.66 19.13
N GLU A 142 6.15 -2.53 19.39
CA GLU A 142 7.11 -3.65 19.32
C GLU A 142 6.70 -4.81 20.24
N GLY A 143 6.11 -4.48 21.40
CA GLY A 143 5.52 -5.48 22.31
C GLY A 143 4.15 -6.03 21.89
N GLY A 144 3.66 -5.74 20.68
CA GLY A 144 2.39 -6.22 20.14
C GLY A 144 1.12 -5.57 20.73
N GLN A 145 1.26 -4.52 21.55
CA GLN A 145 0.13 -3.84 22.21
C GLN A 145 -0.40 -2.69 21.34
N LEU A 146 -0.81 -3.00 20.11
CA LEU A 146 -1.17 -2.03 19.07
C LEU A 146 -2.21 -1.00 19.53
N GLY A 147 -3.24 -1.43 20.27
CA GLY A 147 -4.27 -0.51 20.76
C GLY A 147 -3.76 0.52 21.77
N ARG A 148 -2.74 0.15 22.54
CA ARG A 148 -2.11 1.04 23.52
C ARG A 148 -1.08 1.94 22.86
N ALA A 149 -0.30 1.39 21.92
CA ALA A 149 0.61 2.17 21.08
C ALA A 149 -0.16 3.28 20.35
N GLN A 150 -1.31 2.94 19.75
CA GLN A 150 -2.19 3.92 19.13
C GLN A 150 -2.57 5.06 20.08
N THR A 151 -3.07 4.76 21.29
CA THR A 151 -3.49 5.80 22.24
C THR A 151 -2.34 6.73 22.65
N ILE A 152 -1.13 6.18 22.84
CA ILE A 152 0.04 6.97 23.26
C ILE A 152 0.57 7.82 22.11
N LEU A 153 0.70 7.24 20.92
CA LEU A 153 1.18 7.95 19.72
C LEU A 153 0.16 8.98 19.23
N GLU A 154 -1.15 8.72 19.36
CA GLU A 154 -2.19 9.74 19.15
C GLU A 154 -1.98 10.93 20.07
N ALA A 155 -1.61 10.73 21.33
CA ALA A 155 -1.30 11.84 22.23
C ALA A 155 -0.04 12.61 21.82
N LEU A 156 0.96 11.95 21.20
CA LEU A 156 2.14 12.63 20.66
C LEU A 156 1.77 13.56 19.49
N PHE A 157 1.05 13.05 18.49
CA PHE A 157 0.79 13.79 17.24
C PHE A 157 -0.46 14.68 17.25
N ASN A 158 -1.40 14.48 18.18
CA ASN A 158 -2.54 15.38 18.34
C ASN A 158 -2.21 16.62 19.18
N ASN A 159 -1.03 16.69 19.82
CA ASN A 159 -0.59 17.86 20.54
C ASN A 159 -0.18 18.98 19.57
N ALA A 160 -0.53 20.23 19.93
CA ALA A 160 -0.47 21.39 19.02
C ALA A 160 0.95 21.85 18.66
N ASP A 161 1.99 21.39 19.36
CA ASP A 161 3.37 21.84 19.16
C ASP A 161 4.17 20.86 18.29
N TRP A 162 3.94 20.94 16.98
CA TRP A 162 4.70 20.18 15.98
C TRP A 162 6.18 20.60 15.90
N GLU A 163 6.51 21.84 16.29
CA GLU A 163 7.89 22.35 16.29
C GLU A 163 8.71 21.73 17.43
N GLY A 164 8.07 21.45 18.57
CA GLY A 164 8.68 20.82 19.74
C GLY A 164 8.79 19.29 19.69
N LEU A 165 8.43 18.65 18.58
CA LEU A 165 8.53 17.19 18.44
C LEU A 165 10.00 16.71 18.44
N PRO A 166 10.29 15.57 19.08
CA PRO A 166 11.61 14.95 19.00
C PRO A 166 12.05 14.70 17.55
N GLN A 167 13.34 14.80 17.28
CA GLN A 167 13.88 14.58 15.93
C GLN A 167 13.65 13.13 15.45
N GLU A 168 13.57 12.19 16.38
CA GLU A 168 13.35 10.77 16.15
C GLU A 168 11.86 10.40 16.06
N SER A 169 10.98 11.38 15.78
CA SER A 169 9.53 11.13 15.71
C SER A 169 9.08 10.43 14.43
N GLU A 170 9.93 10.36 13.39
CA GLU A 170 9.58 9.71 12.12
C GLU A 170 9.18 8.23 12.29
N PRO A 171 9.96 7.35 12.95
CA PRO A 171 9.53 5.99 13.24
C PRO A 171 8.17 5.87 13.94
N ALA A 172 7.87 6.74 14.90
CA ALA A 172 6.57 6.74 15.56
C ALA A 172 5.41 7.18 14.67
N PHE A 173 5.66 8.13 13.76
CA PHE A 173 4.69 8.56 12.77
C PHE A 173 4.36 7.42 11.81
N GLU A 174 5.39 6.74 11.30
CA GLU A 174 5.29 5.58 10.43
C GLU A 174 4.49 4.46 11.11
N LEU A 175 4.86 4.12 12.35
CA LEU A 175 4.19 3.12 13.16
C LEU A 175 2.72 3.43 13.41
N LEU A 176 2.36 4.68 13.73
CA LEU A 176 0.96 5.07 13.93
C LEU A 176 0.16 4.97 12.61
N SER A 177 0.76 5.36 11.49
CA SER A 177 0.17 5.19 10.16
C SER A 177 -0.13 3.72 9.85
N ASP A 178 0.77 2.81 10.22
CA ASP A 178 0.64 1.38 9.99
C ASP A 178 -0.41 0.76 10.92
N VAL A 179 -0.42 1.14 12.20
CA VAL A 179 -1.48 0.76 13.15
C VAL A 179 -2.87 1.23 12.67
N TYR A 180 -2.99 2.41 12.08
CA TYR A 180 -4.25 2.84 11.48
C TYR A 180 -4.64 2.01 10.26
N GLN A 181 -3.68 1.60 9.44
CA GLN A 181 -3.92 0.74 8.29
C GLN A 181 -4.46 -0.63 8.73
N GLU A 182 -3.75 -1.32 9.63
CA GLU A 182 -4.11 -2.65 10.14
C GLU A 182 -5.50 -2.67 10.79
N ARG A 183 -5.87 -1.57 11.46
CA ARG A 183 -7.16 -1.44 12.15
C ARG A 183 -8.27 -0.83 11.29
N GLY A 184 -8.01 -0.50 10.02
CA GLY A 184 -8.98 0.07 9.09
C GLY A 184 -9.39 1.53 9.37
N PHE A 185 -8.59 2.29 10.12
CA PHE A 185 -8.85 3.70 10.45
C PHE A 185 -8.38 4.68 9.35
N THR A 186 -8.92 4.53 8.14
CA THR A 186 -8.54 5.30 6.95
C THR A 186 -8.63 6.82 7.12
N ARG A 187 -9.69 7.32 7.78
CA ARG A 187 -9.88 8.75 8.04
C ARG A 187 -8.83 9.34 9.00
N LYS A 188 -8.49 8.59 10.06
CA LYS A 188 -7.46 9.03 11.01
C LYS A 188 -6.08 9.05 10.35
N LYS A 189 -5.79 8.04 9.53
CA LYS A 189 -4.56 8.00 8.72
C LYS A 189 -4.45 9.20 7.79
N ALA A 190 -5.53 9.55 7.06
CA ALA A 190 -5.53 10.74 6.20
C ALA A 190 -5.27 12.02 7.00
N ALA A 191 -6.00 12.23 8.11
CA ALA A 191 -5.81 13.41 8.97
C ALA A 191 -4.40 13.52 9.56
N LEU A 192 -3.78 12.40 9.92
CA LEU A 192 -2.39 12.35 10.38
C LEU A 192 -1.41 12.80 9.29
N MET A 193 -1.57 12.28 8.06
CA MET A 193 -0.74 12.68 6.92
C MET A 193 -0.91 14.18 6.61
N ASP A 194 -2.16 14.66 6.53
CA ASP A 194 -2.46 16.05 6.23
C ASP A 194 -1.85 16.99 7.29
N SER A 195 -1.99 16.62 8.58
CA SER A 195 -1.42 17.40 9.68
C SER A 195 0.12 17.46 9.62
N ALA A 196 0.78 16.34 9.32
CA ALA A 196 2.24 16.31 9.17
C ALA A 196 2.72 17.12 7.94
N VAL A 197 1.95 17.11 6.85
CA VAL A 197 2.25 17.91 5.65
C VAL A 197 2.14 19.41 5.93
N GLU A 198 1.06 19.83 6.60
CA GLU A 198 0.76 21.23 6.87
C GLU A 198 1.61 21.81 7.99
N HIS A 199 1.71 21.11 9.12
CA HIS A 199 2.26 21.64 10.37
C HIS A 199 3.58 20.99 10.79
N GLY A 200 3.92 19.84 10.22
CA GLY A 200 5.09 19.07 10.66
C GLY A 200 6.44 19.72 10.35
N PRO A 201 7.49 19.38 11.11
CA PRO A 201 8.86 19.75 10.78
C PRO A 201 9.28 19.11 9.45
N GLY A 202 10.36 19.62 8.84
CA GLY A 202 10.77 19.23 7.47
C GLY A 202 10.91 17.73 7.25
N PHE A 203 11.44 16.98 8.22
CA PHE A 203 11.60 15.53 8.13
C PHE A 203 10.24 14.79 8.14
N LEU A 204 9.32 15.14 9.05
CA LEU A 204 7.96 14.53 9.08
C LEU A 204 7.13 14.93 7.87
N ARG A 205 7.20 16.19 7.45
CA ARG A 205 6.55 16.66 6.23
C ARG A 205 7.04 15.84 5.04
N GLY A 206 8.35 15.64 4.97
CA GLY A 206 8.99 14.81 3.97
C GLY A 206 8.53 13.36 3.97
N ALA A 207 8.53 12.70 5.13
CA ALA A 207 8.03 11.34 5.31
C ALA A 207 6.55 11.20 4.85
N ALA A 208 5.70 12.13 5.27
CA ALA A 208 4.29 12.17 4.89
C ALA A 208 4.11 12.35 3.36
N LEU A 209 4.86 13.26 2.73
CA LEU A 209 4.80 13.48 1.29
C LEU A 209 5.29 12.26 0.50
N LYS A 210 6.37 11.58 0.94
CA LYS A 210 6.84 10.32 0.33
C LYS A 210 5.72 9.26 0.32
N ARG A 211 5.05 9.05 1.46
CA ARG A 211 3.92 8.11 1.58
C ARG A 211 2.72 8.50 0.72
N LEU A 212 2.39 9.79 0.64
CA LEU A 212 1.32 10.28 -0.23
C LEU A 212 1.65 10.07 -1.71
N CYS A 213 2.90 10.29 -2.12
CA CYS A 213 3.38 10.04 -3.47
C CYS A 213 3.14 8.58 -3.86
N LEU A 214 3.62 7.63 -3.04
CA LEU A 214 3.40 6.19 -3.25
C LEU A 214 1.91 5.84 -3.33
N ARG A 215 1.08 6.36 -2.40
CA ARG A 215 -0.36 6.12 -2.43
C ARG A 215 -1.00 6.59 -3.74
N TYR A 216 -0.64 7.79 -4.23
CA TYR A 216 -1.20 8.30 -5.48
C TYR A 216 -0.74 7.47 -6.68
N MET A 217 0.47 6.91 -6.64
CA MET A 217 0.94 5.99 -7.67
C MET A 217 0.18 4.67 -7.63
N ASP A 218 -0.07 4.12 -6.44
CA ASP A 218 -0.88 2.90 -6.27
C ASP A 218 -2.33 3.10 -6.75
N SER A 219 -2.89 4.30 -6.54
CA SER A 219 -4.24 4.65 -7.01
C SER A 219 -4.28 5.21 -8.43
N ASP A 220 -3.15 5.22 -9.13
CA ASP A 220 -2.96 5.79 -10.47
C ASP A 220 -3.35 7.26 -10.66
N ASP A 221 -3.33 8.06 -9.59
CA ASP A 221 -3.46 9.51 -9.69
C ASP A 221 -2.08 10.13 -9.97
N LEU A 222 -1.58 9.94 -11.19
CA LEU A 222 -0.24 10.39 -11.60
C LEU A 222 -0.07 11.90 -11.52
N THR A 223 -1.17 12.66 -11.64
CA THR A 223 -1.13 14.12 -11.50
C THR A 223 -0.84 14.50 -10.05
N SER A 224 -1.63 13.97 -9.11
CA SER A 224 -1.40 14.20 -7.68
C SER A 224 -0.06 13.63 -7.22
N ALA A 225 0.36 12.49 -7.77
CA ALA A 225 1.68 11.91 -7.50
C ALA A 225 2.80 12.87 -7.92
N ARG A 226 2.73 13.45 -9.12
CA ARG A 226 3.72 14.40 -9.63
C ARG A 226 3.75 15.70 -8.82
N GLU A 227 2.60 16.27 -8.47
CA GLU A 227 2.53 17.45 -7.61
C GLU A 227 3.13 17.19 -6.22
N THR A 228 2.80 16.03 -5.65
CA THR A 228 3.32 15.59 -4.34
C THR A 228 4.84 15.33 -4.40
N PHE A 229 5.34 14.74 -5.48
CA PHE A 229 6.76 14.53 -5.71
C PHE A 229 7.53 15.86 -5.75
N ILE A 230 7.03 16.87 -6.46
CA ILE A 230 7.65 18.21 -6.53
C ILE A 230 7.74 18.82 -5.12
N ARG A 231 6.66 18.76 -4.34
CA ARG A 231 6.67 19.24 -2.94
C ARG A 231 7.65 18.47 -2.06
N THR A 232 7.82 17.17 -2.31
CA THR A 232 8.80 16.33 -1.61
C THR A 232 10.22 16.79 -1.94
N LEU A 233 10.51 17.03 -3.23
CA LEU A 233 11.79 17.53 -3.71
C LEU A 233 12.14 18.90 -3.12
N GLU A 234 11.17 19.80 -3.01
CA GLU A 234 11.35 21.12 -2.37
C GLU A 234 11.64 21.00 -0.87
N THR A 235 10.97 20.06 -0.20
CA THR A 235 11.12 19.86 1.26
C THR A 235 12.44 19.17 1.60
N MET A 236 12.87 18.20 0.80
CA MET A 236 14.05 17.36 1.07
C MET A 236 14.90 17.13 -0.19
N PRO A 237 15.59 18.14 -0.75
CA PRO A 237 16.18 18.10 -2.10
C PRO A 237 17.35 17.12 -2.29
N ASN A 238 17.86 16.52 -1.22
CA ASN A 238 18.98 15.58 -1.26
C ASN A 238 18.62 14.22 -0.67
N GLU A 239 17.34 13.94 -0.43
CA GLU A 239 16.88 12.68 0.12
C GLU A 239 17.11 11.53 -0.89
N PRO A 240 17.81 10.43 -0.52
CA PRO A 240 18.10 9.33 -1.43
C PRO A 240 16.84 8.65 -2.00
N ALA A 241 15.77 8.57 -1.19
CA ALA A 241 14.49 8.01 -1.60
C ALA A 241 13.86 8.73 -2.81
N LEU A 242 14.26 9.98 -3.12
CA LEU A 242 13.77 10.68 -4.31
C LEU A 242 14.22 10.02 -5.61
N ALA A 243 15.38 9.36 -5.63
CA ALA A 243 15.85 8.64 -6.82
C ALA A 243 14.90 7.50 -7.18
N TYR A 244 14.50 6.74 -6.16
CA TYR A 244 13.52 5.66 -6.27
C TYR A 244 12.14 6.17 -6.68
N LEU A 245 11.61 7.17 -5.97
CA LEU A 245 10.28 7.73 -6.22
C LEU A 245 10.17 8.36 -7.62
N GLU A 246 11.19 9.10 -8.08
CA GLU A 246 11.16 9.70 -9.42
C GLU A 246 11.19 8.63 -10.52
N SER A 247 12.03 7.59 -10.36
CA SER A 247 12.08 6.47 -11.30
C SER A 247 10.74 5.76 -11.41
N MET A 248 10.12 5.40 -10.28
CA MET A 248 8.80 4.77 -10.30
C MET A 248 7.77 5.67 -10.98
N LEU A 249 7.73 6.97 -10.64
CA LEU A 249 6.74 7.92 -11.21
C LEU A 249 6.88 7.99 -12.73
N LEU A 250 8.11 8.12 -13.23
CA LEU A 250 8.38 8.19 -14.68
C LEU A 250 8.03 6.89 -15.40
N LEU A 251 8.21 5.73 -14.76
CA LEU A 251 7.79 4.45 -15.33
C LEU A 251 6.27 4.30 -15.37
N HIS A 252 5.56 4.71 -14.32
CA HIS A 252 4.09 4.76 -14.35
C HIS A 252 3.55 5.69 -15.44
N GLU A 253 4.28 6.76 -15.78
CA GLU A 253 3.96 7.65 -16.90
C GLU A 253 4.38 7.12 -18.29
N GLY A 254 4.98 5.93 -18.38
CA GLY A 254 5.44 5.34 -19.64
C GLY A 254 6.68 6.04 -20.22
N ARG A 255 7.59 6.54 -19.36
CA ARG A 255 8.80 7.28 -19.75
C ARG A 255 10.10 6.61 -19.29
N PRO A 256 10.39 5.37 -19.72
CA PRO A 256 11.56 4.60 -19.25
C PRO A 256 12.91 5.27 -19.54
N GLU A 257 13.07 5.91 -20.70
CA GLU A 257 14.32 6.61 -21.01
C GLU A 257 14.56 7.82 -20.09
N GLN A 258 13.49 8.55 -19.73
CA GLN A 258 13.59 9.65 -18.78
C GLN A 258 13.90 9.13 -17.38
N ALA A 259 13.29 8.01 -16.96
CA ALA A 259 13.58 7.36 -15.69
C ALA A 259 15.07 7.03 -15.58
N ARG A 260 15.67 6.42 -16.61
CA ARG A 260 17.10 6.11 -16.66
C ARG A 260 17.98 7.36 -16.55
N ALA A 261 17.66 8.40 -17.33
CA ALA A 261 18.42 9.65 -17.31
C ALA A 261 18.36 10.35 -15.94
N ARG A 262 17.20 10.32 -15.28
CA ARG A 262 16.99 10.91 -13.95
C ARG A 262 17.64 10.08 -12.85
N ALA A 263 17.56 8.75 -12.91
CA ALA A 263 18.28 7.86 -12.01
C ALA A 263 19.80 8.09 -12.05
N ASP A 264 20.39 8.23 -13.24
CA ASP A 264 21.81 8.54 -13.41
C ASP A 264 22.18 9.95 -12.91
N PHE A 265 21.28 10.93 -13.05
CA PHE A 265 21.43 12.23 -12.40
C PHE A 265 21.50 12.09 -10.87
N TRP A 266 20.56 11.34 -10.27
CA TRP A 266 20.53 11.13 -8.82
C TRP A 266 21.76 10.40 -8.32
N ARG A 267 22.17 9.33 -9.01
CA ARG A 267 23.41 8.61 -8.72
C ARG A 267 24.59 9.58 -8.66
N ARG A 268 24.81 10.40 -9.69
CA ARG A 268 25.90 11.39 -9.71
C ARG A 268 25.79 12.43 -8.59
N ARG A 269 24.57 12.85 -8.26
CA ARG A 269 24.31 13.85 -7.20
C ARG A 269 24.57 13.29 -5.80
N LEU A 270 24.26 12.01 -5.57
CA LEU A 270 24.26 11.38 -4.25
C LEU A 270 25.53 10.58 -3.95
N ILE A 271 26.31 10.16 -4.96
CA ILE A 271 27.48 9.26 -4.78
C ILE A 271 28.58 9.78 -3.84
N HIS A 272 28.63 11.09 -3.59
CA HIS A 272 29.63 11.71 -2.70
C HIS A 272 29.13 11.92 -1.27
N ARG A 273 27.92 11.47 -0.96
CA ARG A 273 27.36 11.52 0.39
C ARG A 273 28.05 10.49 1.29
N SER A 274 28.49 10.92 2.47
CA SER A 274 29.18 10.06 3.44
C SER A 274 28.24 9.21 4.30
N ASP A 275 26.94 9.50 4.26
CA ASP A 275 25.89 8.83 5.03
C ASP A 275 25.22 7.66 4.28
N LEU A 276 25.60 7.42 3.02
CA LEU A 276 25.12 6.27 2.25
C LEU A 276 26.01 5.04 2.48
N ASP A 277 25.40 3.91 2.82
CA ASP A 277 26.08 2.63 2.90
C ASP A 277 26.41 2.05 1.50
N GLU A 278 27.14 0.93 1.46
CA GLU A 278 27.57 0.29 0.22
C GLU A 278 26.39 -0.24 -0.60
N ASP A 279 25.36 -0.76 0.07
CA ASP A 279 24.16 -1.33 -0.56
C ASP A 279 23.32 -0.23 -1.23
N GLN A 280 23.13 0.92 -0.57
CA GLN A 280 22.46 2.09 -1.12
C GLN A 280 23.20 2.66 -2.33
N GLN A 281 24.54 2.67 -2.30
CA GLN A 281 25.34 3.10 -3.44
C GLN A 281 25.25 2.11 -4.61
N ALA A 282 25.25 0.81 -4.34
CA ALA A 282 25.05 -0.23 -5.33
C ALA A 282 23.66 -0.12 -5.97
N PHE A 283 22.63 0.08 -5.16
CA PHE A 283 21.25 0.29 -5.61
C PHE A 283 21.13 1.49 -6.56
N LEU A 284 21.70 2.65 -6.20
CA LEU A 284 21.69 3.84 -7.08
C LEU A 284 22.42 3.60 -8.40
N LYS A 285 23.44 2.74 -8.41
CA LYS A 285 24.15 2.36 -9.63
C LYS A 285 23.29 1.45 -10.51
N GLN A 286 22.69 0.40 -9.95
CA GLN A 286 21.78 -0.50 -10.66
C GLN A 286 20.58 0.28 -11.22
N LEU A 287 19.95 1.14 -10.41
CA LEU A 287 18.81 1.97 -10.82
C LEU A 287 19.17 2.89 -12.00
N ALA A 288 20.40 3.39 -12.08
CA ALA A 288 20.85 4.20 -13.21
C ALA A 288 21.15 3.38 -14.48
N GLU A 289 21.54 2.11 -14.30
CA GLU A 289 21.82 1.19 -15.41
C GLU A 289 20.53 0.69 -16.03
N ASP A 290 19.61 0.19 -15.21
CA ASP A 290 18.30 -0.35 -15.59
C ASP A 290 17.26 -0.12 -14.47
N PRO A 291 16.47 0.97 -14.54
CA PRO A 291 15.44 1.26 -13.55
C PRO A 291 14.38 0.16 -13.44
N GLU A 292 13.98 -0.45 -14.55
CA GLU A 292 12.88 -1.41 -14.55
C GLU A 292 13.30 -2.71 -13.87
N ALA A 293 14.45 -3.27 -14.26
CA ALA A 293 14.97 -4.48 -13.63
C ALA A 293 15.27 -4.28 -12.14
N THR A 294 15.87 -3.14 -11.77
CA THR A 294 16.20 -2.84 -10.38
C THR A 294 14.96 -2.70 -9.51
N LEU A 295 13.90 -2.04 -10.00
CA LEU A 295 12.65 -1.92 -9.26
C LEU A 295 11.89 -3.24 -9.19
N ALA A 296 11.95 -4.06 -10.24
CA ALA A 296 11.36 -5.39 -10.21
C ALA A 296 12.03 -6.29 -9.17
N GLU A 297 13.36 -6.25 -9.08
CA GLU A 297 14.13 -6.92 -8.05
C GLU A 297 13.71 -6.45 -6.65
N GLN A 298 13.64 -5.13 -6.41
CA GLN A 298 13.16 -4.61 -5.11
C GLN A 298 11.75 -5.10 -4.75
N MET A 299 10.84 -5.23 -5.72
CA MET A 299 9.49 -5.76 -5.46
C MET A 299 9.49 -7.25 -5.11
N ILE A 300 10.39 -8.03 -5.70
CA ILE A 300 10.57 -9.46 -5.38
C ILE A 300 11.10 -9.60 -3.95
N TYR A 301 12.08 -8.79 -3.57
CA TYR A 301 12.73 -8.84 -2.26
C TYR A 301 12.04 -8.02 -1.16
N ALA A 302 10.91 -7.37 -1.46
CA ALA A 302 10.19 -6.52 -0.50
C ALA A 302 9.61 -7.31 0.69
N ASP A 303 9.28 -8.58 0.48
CA ASP A 303 8.76 -9.49 1.49
C ASP A 303 9.79 -10.61 1.72
N GLU A 304 10.47 -10.58 2.86
CA GLU A 304 11.52 -11.55 3.20
C GLU A 304 11.02 -12.99 3.16
N GLU A 305 9.75 -13.24 3.51
CA GLU A 305 9.18 -14.60 3.48
C GLU A 305 8.90 -15.09 2.06
N LEU A 306 8.66 -14.17 1.11
CA LEU A 306 8.30 -14.52 -0.27
C LEU A 306 9.44 -14.30 -1.28
N ALA A 307 10.55 -13.69 -0.88
CA ALA A 307 11.65 -13.32 -1.78
C ALA A 307 12.22 -14.52 -2.56
N GLU A 308 12.66 -15.57 -1.85
CA GLU A 308 13.21 -16.79 -2.46
C GLU A 308 12.25 -17.47 -3.45
N PRO A 309 10.98 -17.77 -3.09
CA PRO A 309 10.07 -18.42 -4.02
C PRO A 309 9.66 -17.51 -5.19
N LEU A 310 9.54 -16.18 -5.00
CA LEU A 310 9.25 -15.25 -6.11
C LEU A 310 10.42 -15.14 -7.09
N GLU A 311 11.66 -15.06 -6.59
CA GLU A 311 12.85 -15.11 -7.44
C GLU A 311 12.88 -16.43 -8.23
N THR A 312 12.64 -17.55 -7.56
CA THR A 312 12.59 -18.87 -8.20
C THR A 312 11.50 -18.95 -9.27
N LEU A 313 10.30 -18.44 -8.97
CA LEU A 313 9.19 -18.37 -9.92
C LEU A 313 9.56 -17.56 -11.16
N THR A 314 10.11 -16.35 -11.00
CA THR A 314 10.48 -15.50 -12.16
C THR A 314 11.52 -16.18 -13.05
N ARG A 315 12.50 -16.87 -12.46
CA ARG A 315 13.46 -17.68 -13.21
C ARG A 315 12.79 -18.85 -13.94
N ILE A 316 11.90 -19.59 -13.28
CA ILE A 316 11.15 -20.69 -13.91
C ILE A 316 10.31 -20.17 -15.09
N LEU A 317 9.61 -19.03 -14.93
CA LEU A 317 8.81 -18.44 -16.00
C LEU A 317 9.65 -18.11 -17.24
N GLN A 318 10.87 -17.61 -17.04
CA GLN A 318 11.80 -17.29 -18.13
C GLN A 318 12.40 -18.56 -18.80
N GLU A 319 12.73 -19.58 -18.02
CA GLU A 319 13.35 -20.82 -18.52
C GLU A 319 12.33 -21.76 -19.19
N PHE A 320 11.10 -21.82 -18.67
CA PHE A 320 10.07 -22.77 -19.07
C PHE A 320 9.24 -22.24 -20.26
N SER A 321 9.89 -21.97 -21.39
CA SER A 321 9.32 -21.20 -22.51
C SER A 321 8.47 -21.99 -23.51
N SER A 322 8.50 -23.32 -23.52
CA SER A 322 7.69 -24.09 -24.48
C SER A 322 6.27 -24.34 -23.98
N ALA A 323 5.27 -23.82 -24.68
CA ALA A 323 3.88 -24.21 -24.48
C ALA A 323 3.70 -25.73 -24.65
N SER A 324 3.06 -26.39 -23.68
CA SER A 324 2.52 -27.74 -23.86
C SER A 324 1.48 -27.71 -24.98
N ARG A 325 1.30 -28.83 -25.69
CA ARG A 325 0.26 -28.93 -26.72
C ARG A 325 -1.12 -28.85 -26.04
N LEU A 326 -1.95 -27.92 -26.48
CA LEU A 326 -3.36 -27.90 -26.09
C LEU A 326 -4.08 -29.14 -26.62
N SER A 327 -4.94 -29.71 -25.78
CA SER A 327 -5.88 -30.75 -26.16
C SER A 327 -7.12 -30.09 -26.76
N LEU A 328 -7.16 -30.01 -28.10
CA LEU A 328 -8.24 -29.40 -28.86
C LEU A 328 -9.10 -30.49 -29.51
N SER A 329 -10.42 -30.32 -29.46
CA SER A 329 -11.40 -31.24 -30.04
C SER A 329 -12.53 -30.47 -30.70
N ILE A 330 -13.30 -31.13 -31.58
CA ILE A 330 -14.50 -30.56 -32.18
C ILE A 330 -15.72 -31.03 -31.40
N ASN A 331 -16.51 -30.09 -30.91
CA ASN A 331 -17.72 -30.35 -30.15
C ASN A 331 -18.89 -30.78 -31.04
N VAL A 332 -20.03 -31.08 -30.41
CA VAL A 332 -21.24 -31.54 -31.11
C VAL A 332 -21.82 -30.51 -32.08
N GLU A 333 -21.50 -29.23 -31.89
CA GLU A 333 -21.95 -28.11 -32.73
C GLU A 333 -20.95 -27.78 -33.85
N GLY A 334 -19.88 -28.58 -34.00
CA GLY A 334 -18.86 -28.40 -35.02
C GLY A 334 -17.87 -27.26 -34.70
N ARG A 335 -17.86 -26.77 -33.46
CA ARG A 335 -16.94 -25.74 -32.98
C ARG A 335 -15.76 -26.37 -32.25
N LEU A 336 -14.63 -25.67 -32.27
CA LEU A 336 -13.41 -26.09 -31.60
C LEU A 336 -13.52 -25.77 -30.10
N GLU A 337 -13.18 -26.75 -29.26
CA GLU A 337 -13.10 -26.58 -27.81
C GLU A 337 -11.82 -27.19 -27.25
N TYR A 338 -11.25 -26.49 -26.27
CA TYR A 338 -10.27 -27.03 -25.34
C TYR A 338 -10.98 -27.98 -24.38
N GLN A 339 -10.38 -29.16 -24.19
CA GLN A 339 -10.81 -30.14 -23.20
C GLN A 339 -9.64 -30.46 -22.28
N GLN A 340 -9.85 -30.29 -20.98
CA GLN A 340 -8.85 -30.66 -19.99
C GLN A 340 -8.64 -32.18 -19.99
N GLY A 341 -7.38 -32.61 -20.07
CA GLY A 341 -7.02 -34.03 -20.06
C GLY A 341 -6.78 -34.59 -18.65
N ASP A 342 -6.77 -35.91 -18.51
CA ASP A 342 -6.56 -36.60 -17.20
C ASP A 342 -5.29 -36.14 -16.45
N LEU A 343 -4.21 -35.82 -17.18
CA LEU A 343 -2.96 -35.34 -16.58
C LEU A 343 -3.11 -33.91 -16.03
N ASP A 344 -3.83 -33.06 -16.75
CA ASP A 344 -4.09 -31.67 -16.38
C ASP A 344 -5.03 -31.62 -15.16
N ASP A 345 -6.05 -32.49 -15.14
CA ASP A 345 -6.93 -32.69 -13.98
C ASP A 345 -6.15 -33.15 -12.75
N ALA A 346 -5.27 -34.14 -12.89
CA ALA A 346 -4.46 -34.63 -11.78
C ALA A 346 -3.54 -33.53 -11.21
N ARG A 347 -2.93 -32.71 -12.08
CA ARG A 347 -2.10 -31.58 -11.67
C ARG A 347 -2.93 -30.49 -11.00
N TYR A 348 -4.08 -30.14 -11.57
CA TYR A 348 -4.97 -29.12 -11.01
C TYR A 348 -5.49 -29.53 -9.63
N GLN A 349 -5.83 -30.81 -9.43
CA GLN A 349 -6.20 -31.33 -8.10
C GLN A 349 -5.08 -31.23 -7.06
N MET A 350 -3.81 -31.39 -7.46
CA MET A 350 -2.67 -31.19 -6.56
C MET A 350 -2.47 -29.71 -6.24
N TRP A 351 -2.58 -28.84 -7.24
CA TRP A 351 -2.49 -27.39 -7.08
C TRP A 351 -3.54 -26.85 -6.10
N GLN A 352 -4.79 -27.31 -6.20
CA GLN A 352 -5.91 -26.92 -5.33
C GLN A 352 -5.73 -27.35 -3.85
N GLN A 353 -4.75 -28.22 -3.53
CA GLN A 353 -4.40 -28.51 -2.13
C GLN A 353 -3.62 -27.37 -1.47
N HIS A 354 -3.01 -26.50 -2.27
CA HIS A 354 -2.18 -25.39 -1.82
C HIS A 354 -2.80 -24.02 -2.15
N PHE A 355 -3.39 -23.88 -3.34
CA PHE A 355 -4.05 -22.66 -3.79
C PHE A 355 -5.54 -22.73 -3.48
N THR A 356 -5.97 -22.10 -2.39
CA THR A 356 -7.34 -22.23 -1.86
C THR A 356 -8.28 -21.12 -2.30
N THR A 357 -7.80 -20.15 -3.07
CA THR A 357 -8.62 -19.03 -3.54
C THR A 357 -9.39 -19.46 -4.77
N GLU A 358 -10.72 -19.41 -4.71
CA GLU A 358 -11.58 -19.85 -5.81
C GLU A 358 -11.73 -18.76 -6.88
N ASN A 359 -12.02 -19.17 -8.10
CA ASN A 359 -12.41 -18.25 -9.17
C ASN A 359 -13.84 -17.75 -8.95
N GLU A 360 -14.11 -16.45 -9.14
CA GLU A 360 -15.49 -15.97 -9.11
C GLU A 360 -16.34 -16.64 -10.21
N GLU A 361 -17.62 -16.89 -9.94
CA GLU A 361 -18.53 -17.60 -10.87
C GLU A 361 -18.63 -16.91 -12.24
N ALA A 362 -18.56 -15.57 -12.27
CA ALA A 362 -18.60 -14.80 -13.50
C ALA A 362 -17.28 -14.91 -14.29
N PRO A 363 -17.31 -15.26 -15.59
CA PRO A 363 -16.09 -15.46 -16.39
C PRO A 363 -15.22 -14.21 -16.61
N GLY A 364 -15.79 -13.01 -16.47
CA GLY A 364 -15.07 -11.73 -16.52
C GLY A 364 -14.57 -11.23 -15.16
N SER A 365 -14.76 -12.03 -14.10
CA SER A 365 -14.36 -11.67 -12.74
C SER A 365 -13.04 -12.32 -12.33
N GLY A 366 -12.39 -11.73 -11.33
CA GLY A 366 -11.14 -12.21 -10.75
C GLY A 366 -11.30 -13.35 -9.74
N LEU A 367 -10.37 -13.40 -8.79
CA LEU A 367 -10.36 -14.38 -7.71
C LEU A 367 -11.24 -13.94 -6.53
N GLN A 368 -11.93 -14.89 -5.92
CA GLN A 368 -12.73 -14.67 -4.72
C GLN A 368 -11.83 -14.61 -3.47
N GLY A 369 -11.31 -13.43 -3.18
CA GLY A 369 -10.45 -13.18 -2.02
C GLY A 369 -9.03 -12.79 -2.41
N ASP A 370 -8.13 -12.76 -1.41
CA ASP A 370 -6.73 -12.37 -1.62
C ASP A 370 -5.81 -13.59 -1.55
N PRO A 371 -5.31 -14.11 -2.70
CA PRO A 371 -4.40 -15.27 -2.73
C PRO A 371 -3.03 -14.98 -2.11
N TRP A 372 -2.71 -13.72 -1.82
CA TRP A 372 -1.40 -13.33 -1.27
C TRP A 372 -1.34 -13.39 0.24
N ARG A 373 -2.49 -13.53 0.92
CA ARG A 373 -2.55 -13.66 2.38
C ARG A 373 -1.81 -14.90 2.89
N ASP A 374 -1.93 -16.00 2.17
CA ASP A 374 -1.28 -17.29 2.47
C ASP A 374 -0.47 -17.74 1.24
N ALA A 375 0.43 -16.87 0.75
CA ALA A 375 1.10 -17.07 -0.53
C ALA A 375 2.15 -18.19 -0.54
N ARG A 376 2.87 -18.33 0.58
CA ARG A 376 4.05 -19.20 0.68
C ARG A 376 3.78 -20.66 0.28
N PRO A 377 2.70 -21.33 0.76
CA PRO A 377 2.47 -22.74 0.44
C PRO A 377 2.29 -23.03 -1.04
N TRP A 378 1.54 -22.20 -1.78
CA TRP A 378 1.30 -22.43 -3.20
C TRP A 378 2.49 -22.00 -4.06
N LEU A 379 3.22 -20.96 -3.66
CA LEU A 379 4.46 -20.54 -4.33
C LEU A 379 5.55 -21.62 -4.22
N ASP A 380 5.78 -22.15 -3.01
CA ASP A 380 6.75 -23.22 -2.79
C ASP A 380 6.38 -24.49 -3.57
N ALA A 381 5.09 -24.88 -3.56
CA ALA A 381 4.61 -26.03 -4.30
C ALA A 381 4.81 -25.86 -5.82
N LEU A 382 4.53 -24.67 -6.36
CA LEU A 382 4.76 -24.36 -7.77
C LEU A 382 6.25 -24.41 -8.14
N CYS A 383 7.14 -23.93 -7.26
CA CYS A 383 8.58 -23.99 -7.46
C CYS A 383 9.11 -25.44 -7.45
N LEU A 384 8.50 -26.32 -6.65
CA LEU A 384 8.81 -27.75 -6.62
C LEU A 384 8.27 -28.52 -7.83
N HIS A 385 7.18 -28.03 -8.43
CA HIS A 385 6.47 -28.65 -9.54
C HIS A 385 6.31 -27.70 -10.75
N PRO A 386 7.41 -27.28 -11.40
CA PRO A 386 7.34 -26.34 -12.53
C PRO A 386 6.52 -26.89 -13.71
N GLU A 387 6.37 -28.21 -13.84
CA GLU A 387 5.51 -28.83 -14.84
C GLU A 387 4.03 -28.46 -14.73
N TRP A 388 3.59 -27.93 -13.59
CA TRP A 388 2.23 -27.41 -13.41
C TRP A 388 1.93 -26.22 -14.33
N LEU A 389 2.95 -25.44 -14.70
CA LEU A 389 2.84 -24.32 -15.66
C LEU A 389 2.48 -24.77 -17.09
N ALA A 390 2.45 -26.08 -17.36
CA ALA A 390 1.90 -26.62 -18.60
C ALA A 390 0.37 -26.75 -18.61
N THR A 391 -0.29 -26.49 -17.49
CA THR A 391 -1.73 -26.71 -17.28
C THR A 391 -2.50 -25.39 -17.39
N PRO A 392 -3.41 -25.21 -18.37
CA PRO A 392 -4.15 -23.96 -18.55
C PRO A 392 -4.90 -23.49 -17.29
N ALA A 393 -5.55 -24.41 -16.55
CA ALA A 393 -6.30 -24.08 -15.34
C ALA A 393 -5.43 -23.56 -14.19
N ILE A 394 -4.16 -23.99 -14.09
CA ILE A 394 -3.21 -23.46 -13.10
C ILE A 394 -2.71 -22.09 -13.56
N LEU A 395 -2.40 -21.94 -14.85
CA LEU A 395 -1.94 -20.66 -15.38
C LEU A 395 -2.99 -19.56 -15.27
N GLN A 396 -4.28 -19.86 -15.44
CA GLN A 396 -5.33 -18.83 -15.28
C GLN A 396 -5.30 -18.23 -13.86
N GLU A 397 -5.22 -19.09 -12.84
CA GLU A 397 -5.26 -18.68 -11.42
C GLU A 397 -3.97 -17.95 -11.04
N LEU A 398 -2.83 -18.45 -11.54
CA LEU A 398 -1.55 -17.80 -11.39
C LEU A 398 -1.53 -16.41 -12.05
N ALA A 399 -2.01 -16.28 -13.29
CA ALA A 399 -2.05 -15.01 -13.99
C ALA A 399 -2.97 -14.00 -13.29
N MET A 400 -4.13 -14.44 -12.78
CA MET A 400 -5.03 -13.62 -11.97
C MET A 400 -4.37 -13.15 -10.66
N ALA A 401 -3.73 -14.06 -9.93
CA ALA A 401 -3.04 -13.72 -8.68
C ALA A 401 -1.90 -12.72 -8.93
N LEU A 402 -1.10 -12.95 -9.97
CA LEU A 402 0.00 -12.07 -10.36
C LEU A 402 -0.50 -10.70 -10.86
N ALA A 403 -1.57 -10.66 -11.66
CA ALA A 403 -2.21 -9.41 -12.08
C ALA A 403 -2.69 -8.59 -10.89
N GLY A 404 -3.29 -9.23 -9.88
CA GLY A 404 -3.77 -8.57 -8.67
C GLY A 404 -2.66 -7.89 -7.85
N ARG A 405 -1.46 -8.48 -7.77
CA ARG A 405 -0.34 -7.92 -7.00
C ARG A 405 0.58 -7.02 -7.82
N PHE A 406 0.87 -7.39 -9.06
CA PHE A 406 1.92 -6.78 -9.88
C PHE A 406 1.39 -6.04 -11.11
N GLY A 407 0.11 -6.18 -11.47
CA GLY A 407 -0.44 -5.59 -12.71
C GLY A 407 -0.40 -4.05 -12.74
N ASN A 408 -0.42 -3.41 -11.57
CA ASN A 408 -0.26 -1.95 -11.47
C ASN A 408 1.19 -1.48 -11.60
N LEU A 409 2.18 -2.39 -11.64
CA LEU A 409 3.61 -2.07 -11.64
C LEU A 409 4.21 -2.30 -13.04
N PRO A 410 4.43 -1.24 -13.84
CA PRO A 410 4.89 -1.38 -15.22
C PRO A 410 6.17 -2.22 -15.39
N TRP A 411 7.11 -2.06 -14.45
CA TRP A 411 8.41 -2.73 -14.49
C TRP A 411 8.35 -4.24 -14.21
N MET A 412 7.23 -4.77 -13.70
CA MET A 412 7.05 -6.22 -13.51
C MET A 412 6.73 -6.97 -14.81
N PHE A 413 6.44 -6.24 -15.89
CA PHE A 413 6.06 -6.81 -17.18
C PHE A 413 7.09 -7.80 -17.73
N ALA A 414 8.36 -7.41 -17.82
CA ALA A 414 9.40 -8.23 -18.44
C ALA A 414 9.66 -9.54 -17.67
N SER A 415 9.63 -9.48 -16.33
CA SER A 415 9.95 -10.61 -15.47
C SER A 415 8.81 -11.61 -15.31
N ILE A 416 7.55 -11.15 -15.38
CA ILE A 416 6.37 -11.96 -15.05
C ILE A 416 5.43 -12.14 -16.24
N PHE A 417 4.92 -11.04 -16.80
CA PHE A 417 3.81 -11.11 -17.76
C PHE A 417 4.26 -11.45 -19.17
N SER A 418 5.43 -10.97 -19.61
CA SER A 418 6.01 -11.29 -20.91
C SER A 418 6.17 -12.80 -21.16
N PRO A 419 6.80 -13.61 -20.27
CA PRO A 419 6.91 -15.05 -20.48
C PRO A 419 5.56 -15.78 -20.45
N LEU A 420 4.61 -15.34 -19.61
CA LEU A 420 3.26 -15.91 -19.57
C LEU A 420 2.47 -15.61 -20.85
N ALA A 421 2.55 -14.36 -21.33
CA ALA A 421 1.92 -13.93 -22.57
C ALA A 421 2.47 -14.70 -23.76
N GLN A 422 3.79 -14.86 -23.87
CA GLN A 422 4.40 -15.64 -24.96
C GLN A 422 3.88 -17.09 -25.01
N ARG A 423 3.68 -17.73 -23.85
CA ARG A 423 3.08 -19.07 -23.80
C ARG A 423 1.63 -19.07 -24.27
N PHE A 424 0.85 -18.10 -23.83
CA PHE A 424 -0.55 -17.99 -24.25
C PHE A 424 -0.67 -17.69 -25.75
N GLU A 425 0.22 -16.88 -26.31
CA GLU A 425 0.29 -16.61 -27.74
C GLU A 425 0.50 -17.88 -28.57
N ASP A 426 1.37 -18.81 -28.13
CA ASP A 426 1.58 -20.11 -28.80
C ASP A 426 0.30 -20.96 -28.84
N TRP A 427 -0.50 -20.89 -27.77
CA TRP A 427 -1.80 -21.56 -27.68
C TRP A 427 -2.84 -20.95 -28.61
N LEU A 428 -2.91 -19.61 -28.67
CA LEU A 428 -3.79 -18.91 -29.59
C LEU A 428 -3.42 -19.21 -31.06
N VAL A 429 -2.12 -19.32 -31.39
CA VAL A 429 -1.67 -19.72 -32.73
C VAL A 429 -2.16 -21.14 -33.07
N ALA A 430 -2.13 -22.07 -32.10
CA ALA A 430 -2.63 -23.43 -32.32
C ALA A 430 -4.15 -23.47 -32.55
N ILE A 431 -4.91 -22.64 -31.84
CA ILE A 431 -6.37 -22.49 -32.00
C ILE A 431 -6.68 -21.92 -33.39
N GLU A 432 -6.02 -20.84 -33.79
CA GLU A 432 -6.23 -20.21 -35.11
C GLU A 432 -5.85 -21.14 -36.27
N ALA A 433 -4.82 -21.99 -36.08
CA ALA A 433 -4.39 -22.94 -37.10
C ALA A 433 -5.42 -24.07 -37.36
N ALA A 434 -6.38 -24.30 -36.46
CA ALA A 434 -7.42 -25.30 -36.63
C ALA A 434 -8.56 -24.86 -37.56
N ASP A 435 -8.60 -23.59 -37.97
CA ASP A 435 -9.53 -23.00 -38.96
C ASP A 435 -11.00 -23.41 -38.74
N SER A 436 -11.42 -23.43 -37.47
CA SER A 436 -12.76 -23.84 -37.01
C SER A 436 -13.32 -22.77 -36.07
N PRO A 437 -14.64 -22.54 -36.02
CA PRO A 437 -15.22 -21.55 -35.11
C PRO A 437 -14.90 -21.89 -33.66
N PHE A 438 -14.59 -20.88 -32.84
CA PHE A 438 -14.19 -21.04 -31.45
C PHE A 438 -14.95 -20.03 -30.59
N VAL A 439 -15.64 -20.49 -29.55
CA VAL A 439 -16.45 -19.63 -28.68
C VAL A 439 -15.98 -19.78 -27.24
N TRP A 440 -15.75 -18.67 -26.53
CA TRP A 440 -15.19 -18.72 -25.17
C TRP A 440 -16.12 -19.41 -24.15
N GLY A 441 -17.44 -19.39 -24.40
CA GLY A 441 -18.44 -20.07 -23.58
C GLY A 441 -18.52 -21.60 -23.74
N ASP A 442 -17.89 -22.18 -24.76
CA ASP A 442 -17.94 -23.63 -25.00
C ASP A 442 -16.93 -24.40 -24.12
N GLY A 443 -17.38 -25.50 -23.50
CA GLY A 443 -16.50 -26.43 -22.78
C GLY A 443 -15.56 -25.74 -21.79
N ASP A 444 -14.28 -26.10 -21.83
CA ASP A 444 -13.25 -25.52 -20.97
C ASP A 444 -12.60 -24.26 -21.56
N ASN A 445 -13.10 -23.72 -22.69
CA ASN A 445 -12.52 -22.52 -23.34
C ASN A 445 -12.48 -21.30 -22.40
N HIS A 446 -13.42 -21.23 -21.46
CA HIS A 446 -13.48 -20.18 -20.44
C HIS A 446 -12.21 -20.10 -19.57
N VAL A 447 -11.47 -21.21 -19.42
CA VAL A 447 -10.18 -21.26 -18.70
C VAL A 447 -9.13 -20.44 -19.45
N LEU A 448 -9.04 -20.64 -20.76
CA LEU A 448 -8.12 -19.91 -21.63
C LEU A 448 -8.53 -18.43 -21.72
N PHE A 449 -9.83 -18.15 -21.73
CA PHE A 449 -10.35 -16.78 -21.68
C PHE A 449 -9.88 -16.04 -20.42
N ARG A 450 -10.08 -16.62 -19.24
CA ARG A 450 -9.69 -16.01 -17.95
C ARG A 450 -8.18 -15.80 -17.84
N LEU A 451 -7.39 -16.75 -18.35
CA LEU A 451 -5.94 -16.55 -18.48
C LEU A 451 -5.62 -15.32 -19.34
N GLY A 452 -6.25 -15.21 -20.52
CA GLY A 452 -6.11 -14.05 -21.39
C GLY A 452 -6.48 -12.74 -20.70
N LEU A 453 -7.60 -12.72 -19.97
CA LEU A 453 -8.03 -11.55 -19.19
C LEU A 453 -7.00 -11.14 -18.14
N GLY A 454 -6.39 -12.10 -17.44
CA GLY A 454 -5.35 -11.82 -16.45
C GLY A 454 -4.09 -11.24 -17.04
N LEU A 455 -3.72 -11.72 -18.23
CA LEU A 455 -2.60 -11.15 -18.98
C LEU A 455 -2.92 -9.74 -19.46
N ILE A 456 -4.12 -9.48 -19.99
CA ILE A 456 -4.56 -8.13 -20.39
C ILE A 456 -4.46 -7.17 -19.20
N ILE A 457 -5.06 -7.53 -18.05
CA ILE A 457 -5.02 -6.71 -16.82
C ILE A 457 -3.57 -6.50 -16.35
N GLY A 458 -2.76 -7.57 -16.32
CA GLY A 458 -1.37 -7.52 -15.87
C GLY A 458 -0.43 -6.71 -16.77
N MET A 459 -0.71 -6.68 -18.09
CA MET A 459 0.09 -5.97 -19.08
C MET A 459 -0.35 -4.53 -19.31
N GLU A 460 -1.52 -4.12 -18.80
CA GLU A 460 -2.13 -2.82 -19.08
C GLU A 460 -1.23 -1.62 -18.72
N ARG A 461 -0.30 -1.78 -17.76
CA ARG A 461 0.62 -0.71 -17.37
C ARG A 461 1.99 -0.81 -18.01
N GLY A 462 2.54 -2.01 -18.09
CA GLY A 462 3.89 -2.24 -18.62
C GLY A 462 3.97 -2.37 -20.13
N ALA A 463 2.90 -2.85 -20.78
CA ALA A 463 2.88 -3.16 -22.20
C ALA A 463 1.48 -2.95 -22.83
N ARG A 464 0.94 -1.72 -22.73
CA ARG A 464 -0.38 -1.33 -23.27
C ARG A 464 -0.66 -1.81 -24.68
N GLU A 465 0.32 -1.67 -25.58
CA GLU A 465 0.15 -2.09 -26.97
C GLU A 465 -0.07 -3.60 -27.08
N GLN A 466 0.68 -4.40 -26.33
CA GLN A 466 0.55 -5.86 -26.34
C GLN A 466 -0.73 -6.32 -25.63
N SER A 467 -1.09 -5.66 -24.51
CA SER A 467 -2.39 -5.81 -23.83
C SER A 467 -3.55 -5.64 -24.82
N ARG A 468 -3.52 -4.55 -25.60
CA ARG A 468 -4.54 -4.26 -26.61
C ARG A 468 -4.55 -5.28 -27.75
N GLN A 469 -3.39 -5.64 -28.27
CA GLN A 469 -3.28 -6.65 -29.35
C GLN A 469 -3.84 -8.00 -28.91
N LEU A 470 -3.57 -8.40 -27.66
CA LEU A 470 -4.14 -9.61 -27.09
C LEU A 470 -5.66 -9.51 -26.96
N ALA A 471 -6.19 -8.40 -26.42
CA ALA A 471 -7.63 -8.18 -26.32
C ALA A 471 -8.34 -8.23 -27.69
N GLU A 472 -7.79 -7.55 -28.70
CA GLU A 472 -8.28 -7.57 -30.08
C GLU A 472 -8.27 -9.00 -30.67
N ARG A 473 -7.25 -9.80 -30.33
CA ARG A 473 -7.13 -11.19 -30.78
C ARG A 473 -8.19 -12.09 -30.14
N LEU A 474 -8.43 -11.96 -28.84
CA LEU A 474 -9.46 -12.74 -28.14
C LEU A 474 -10.87 -12.42 -28.65
N ILE A 475 -11.16 -11.15 -28.98
CA ILE A 475 -12.43 -10.74 -29.59
C ILE A 475 -12.58 -11.31 -31.01
N ARG A 476 -11.49 -11.41 -31.78
CA ARG A 476 -11.55 -11.98 -33.13
C ARG A 476 -11.87 -13.48 -33.12
N LEU A 477 -11.40 -14.19 -32.09
CA LEU A 477 -11.67 -15.62 -31.94
C LEU A 477 -13.15 -15.88 -31.66
N ASP A 478 -13.77 -15.08 -30.78
CA ASP A 478 -15.18 -15.18 -30.44
C ASP A 478 -16.00 -13.99 -30.97
N GLY A 479 -16.60 -14.19 -32.14
CA GLY A 479 -17.47 -13.19 -32.79
C GLY A 479 -18.74 -12.84 -31.99
N GLU A 480 -19.12 -13.64 -31.01
CA GLU A 480 -20.33 -13.44 -30.19
C GLU A 480 -20.05 -12.55 -28.97
N ASP A 481 -18.78 -12.30 -28.63
CA ASP A 481 -18.36 -11.60 -27.40
C ASP A 481 -19.07 -12.15 -26.15
N SER A 482 -19.12 -13.49 -26.05
CA SER A 482 -19.89 -14.21 -25.03
C SER A 482 -19.53 -13.85 -23.58
N MET A 483 -18.40 -13.16 -23.40
CA MET A 483 -17.81 -12.80 -22.11
C MET A 483 -17.55 -11.29 -21.91
N GLY A 484 -17.95 -10.41 -22.86
CA GLY A 484 -17.93 -8.95 -22.69
C GLY A 484 -16.57 -8.25 -22.80
N LEU A 485 -15.62 -8.77 -23.57
CA LEU A 485 -14.29 -8.15 -23.78
C LEU A 485 -14.35 -6.82 -24.54
N ARG A 486 -15.39 -6.61 -25.35
CA ARG A 486 -15.47 -5.38 -26.17
C ARG A 486 -15.62 -4.12 -25.32
N GLU A 487 -16.22 -4.20 -24.12
CA GLU A 487 -16.25 -3.08 -23.17
C GLU A 487 -14.85 -2.71 -22.66
N LEU A 488 -14.03 -3.72 -22.33
CA LEU A 488 -12.66 -3.52 -21.87
C LEU A 488 -11.79 -2.89 -22.97
N LEU A 489 -11.89 -3.38 -24.21
CA LEU A 489 -11.17 -2.80 -25.34
C LEU A 489 -11.61 -1.35 -25.62
N LEU A 490 -12.90 -1.04 -25.48
CA LEU A 490 -13.39 0.32 -25.64
C LEU A 490 -12.75 1.27 -24.60
N GLU A 491 -12.62 0.84 -23.34
CA GLU A 491 -11.95 1.62 -22.29
C GLU A 491 -10.48 1.92 -22.64
N GLN A 492 -9.75 0.92 -23.13
CA GLN A 492 -8.36 1.08 -23.58
C GLN A 492 -8.24 2.08 -24.74
N LEU A 493 -9.09 1.96 -25.77
CA LEU A 493 -9.09 2.86 -26.92
C LEU A 493 -9.39 4.31 -26.53
N LEU A 494 -10.34 4.52 -25.61
CA LEU A 494 -10.67 5.83 -25.08
C LEU A 494 -9.55 6.40 -24.20
N SER A 495 -8.82 5.56 -23.49
CA SER A 495 -7.65 5.97 -22.70
C SER A 495 -6.52 6.48 -23.60
N ASP A 496 -6.29 5.80 -24.73
CA ASP A 496 -5.27 6.16 -25.72
C ASP A 496 -5.69 7.32 -26.65
N GLY A 497 -6.93 7.81 -26.53
CA GLY A 497 -7.47 8.83 -27.42
C GLY A 497 -7.67 8.36 -28.86
N GLN A 498 -7.78 7.05 -29.09
CA GLN A 498 -8.05 6.45 -30.40
C GLN A 498 -9.55 6.51 -30.74
N ASP A 499 -10.12 7.72 -30.70
CA ASP A 499 -11.57 7.94 -30.73
C ASP A 499 -12.24 7.40 -32.01
N VAL A 500 -11.54 7.40 -33.14
CA VAL A 500 -12.07 6.84 -34.40
C VAL A 500 -12.22 5.32 -34.31
N ARG A 501 -11.21 4.61 -33.78
CA ARG A 501 -11.28 3.16 -33.61
C ARG A 501 -12.30 2.76 -32.55
N ALA A 502 -12.42 3.55 -31.48
CA ALA A 502 -13.46 3.39 -30.47
C ALA A 502 -14.86 3.43 -31.12
N LEU A 503 -15.11 4.40 -32.01
CA LEU A 503 -16.39 4.48 -32.73
C LEU A 503 -16.60 3.31 -33.69
N THR A 504 -15.58 2.88 -34.44
CA THR A 504 -15.69 1.69 -35.31
C THR A 504 -16.06 0.44 -34.51
N LEU A 505 -15.41 0.23 -33.36
CA LEU A 505 -15.73 -0.89 -32.46
C LEU A 505 -17.18 -0.80 -31.95
N ILE A 506 -17.64 0.39 -31.56
CA ILE A 506 -19.03 0.60 -31.12
C ILE A 506 -20.02 0.29 -32.26
N GLU A 507 -19.73 0.73 -33.49
CA GLU A 507 -20.56 0.46 -34.67
C GLU A 507 -20.63 -1.04 -34.98
N GLU A 508 -19.52 -1.77 -34.83
CA GLU A 508 -19.47 -3.24 -34.99
C GLU A 508 -20.31 -3.96 -33.93
N ILE A 509 -20.27 -3.50 -32.67
CA ILE A 509 -21.09 -4.04 -31.58
C ILE A 509 -22.58 -3.78 -31.85
N GLU A 510 -22.93 -2.55 -32.23
CA GLU A 510 -24.30 -2.16 -32.55
C GLU A 510 -24.87 -2.97 -33.73
N ALA A 511 -24.03 -3.30 -34.72
CA ALA A 511 -24.44 -4.07 -35.89
C ALA A 511 -24.62 -5.57 -35.62
N GLY A 512 -23.97 -6.12 -34.58
CA GLY A 512 -24.03 -7.54 -34.21
C GLY A 512 -25.05 -7.88 -33.11
N SER A 513 -25.63 -6.88 -32.44
CA SER A 513 -26.63 -7.08 -31.37
C SER A 513 -28.04 -7.11 -31.95
N ASP A 514 -28.64 -8.31 -32.04
CA ASP A 514 -29.98 -8.47 -32.65
C ASP A 514 -31.15 -8.15 -31.70
N ASP A 515 -30.95 -8.04 -30.37
CA ASP A 515 -32.06 -7.87 -29.40
C ASP A 515 -31.74 -7.15 -28.05
N GLY A 516 -30.58 -6.48 -27.89
CA GLY A 516 -30.18 -5.89 -26.59
C GLY A 516 -30.40 -4.37 -26.44
N GLU A 517 -30.85 -3.91 -25.26
CA GLU A 517 -30.73 -2.49 -24.86
C GLU A 517 -29.24 -2.09 -24.85
N PRO A 518 -28.87 -0.93 -25.43
CA PRO A 518 -27.46 -0.54 -25.56
C PRO A 518 -26.81 -0.34 -24.18
N TRP A 519 -25.68 -1.02 -23.97
CA TRP A 519 -24.94 -0.97 -22.71
C TRP A 519 -24.51 0.45 -22.37
N LEU A 520 -24.65 0.81 -21.09
CA LEU A 520 -24.43 2.18 -20.62
C LEU A 520 -22.98 2.64 -20.85
N GLY A 521 -22.01 1.73 -20.74
CA GLY A 521 -20.60 1.97 -21.04
C GLY A 521 -20.33 2.36 -22.49
N LEU A 522 -20.94 1.64 -23.45
CA LEU A 522 -20.83 1.93 -24.88
C LEU A 522 -21.37 3.32 -25.22
N LEU A 523 -22.54 3.68 -24.70
CA LEU A 523 -23.15 4.99 -24.95
C LEU A 523 -22.32 6.14 -24.37
N LEU A 524 -21.76 5.95 -23.16
CA LEU A 524 -20.84 6.90 -22.55
C LEU A 524 -19.54 7.05 -23.36
N GLY A 525 -18.98 5.93 -23.83
CA GLY A 525 -17.79 5.92 -24.67
C GLY A 525 -18.02 6.59 -26.02
N LYS A 526 -19.14 6.28 -26.68
CA LYS A 526 -19.59 6.90 -27.94
C LYS A 526 -19.70 8.41 -27.80
N ALA A 527 -20.38 8.89 -26.76
CA ALA A 527 -20.54 10.30 -26.48
C ALA A 527 -19.18 11.01 -26.28
N LEU A 528 -18.25 10.38 -25.55
CA LEU A 528 -16.93 10.94 -25.30
C LEU A 528 -16.07 11.00 -26.58
N ALA A 529 -16.03 9.92 -27.35
CA ALA A 529 -15.29 9.85 -28.62
C ALA A 529 -15.83 10.87 -29.63
N LEU A 530 -17.16 10.97 -29.79
CA LEU A 530 -17.78 11.98 -30.66
C LEU A 530 -17.50 13.40 -30.19
N PHE A 531 -17.49 13.65 -28.88
CA PHE A 531 -17.13 14.96 -28.32
C PHE A 531 -15.67 15.34 -28.67
N ARG A 532 -14.72 14.42 -28.48
CA ARG A 532 -13.30 14.64 -28.80
C ARG A 532 -13.05 14.85 -30.29
N LEU A 533 -13.83 14.19 -31.15
CA LEU A 533 -13.84 14.38 -32.60
C LEU A 533 -14.64 15.62 -33.07
N ALA A 534 -15.12 16.46 -32.14
CA ALA A 534 -15.94 17.65 -32.42
C ALA A 534 -17.27 17.37 -33.15
N ARG A 535 -17.77 16.13 -33.13
CA ARG A 535 -19.10 15.72 -33.64
C ARG A 535 -20.17 15.93 -32.57
N LEU A 536 -20.35 17.19 -32.16
CA LEU A 536 -21.12 17.55 -30.95
C LEU A 536 -22.60 17.17 -31.01
N GLU A 537 -23.22 17.20 -32.20
CA GLU A 537 -24.65 16.90 -32.33
C GLU A 537 -24.93 15.40 -32.14
N GLU A 538 -24.09 14.55 -32.71
CA GLU A 538 -24.15 13.10 -32.52
C GLU A 538 -23.80 12.73 -31.08
N ALA A 539 -22.83 13.42 -30.48
CA ALA A 539 -22.51 13.25 -29.06
C ALA A 539 -23.71 13.59 -28.16
N ARG A 540 -24.51 14.61 -28.52
CA ARG A 540 -25.74 14.94 -27.79
C ARG A 540 -26.79 13.83 -27.92
N GLN A 541 -26.95 13.24 -29.11
CA GLN A 541 -27.88 12.13 -29.31
C GLN A 541 -27.48 10.92 -28.47
N ALA A 542 -26.20 10.55 -28.46
CA ALA A 542 -25.69 9.46 -27.61
C ALA A 542 -25.97 9.72 -26.12
N LEU A 543 -25.74 10.95 -25.63
CA LEU A 543 -26.06 11.31 -24.25
C LEU A 543 -27.57 11.27 -23.94
N THR A 544 -28.44 11.54 -24.91
CA THR A 544 -29.89 11.37 -24.72
C THR A 544 -30.24 9.90 -24.52
N MET A 545 -29.58 9.00 -25.25
CA MET A 545 -29.71 7.55 -25.04
C MET A 545 -29.16 7.13 -23.66
N VAL A 546 -28.05 7.73 -23.20
CA VAL A 546 -27.53 7.50 -21.82
C VAL A 546 -28.59 7.87 -20.77
N GLU A 547 -29.29 9.00 -20.93
CA GLU A 547 -30.33 9.44 -19.99
C GLU A 547 -31.57 8.53 -20.02
N GLN A 548 -31.90 7.99 -21.18
CA GLN A 548 -32.99 7.01 -21.35
C GLN A 548 -32.64 5.67 -20.69
N ALA A 549 -31.40 5.19 -20.88
CA ALA A 549 -30.92 3.95 -20.30
C ALA A 549 -30.76 4.07 -18.77
N ASN A 550 -30.18 5.17 -18.28
CA ASN A 550 -30.01 5.40 -16.85
C ASN A 550 -30.11 6.90 -16.46
N PRO A 551 -31.20 7.33 -15.79
CA PRO A 551 -31.45 8.74 -15.47
C PRO A 551 -30.51 9.32 -14.40
N TRP A 552 -29.71 8.49 -13.72
CA TRP A 552 -28.77 8.91 -12.68
C TRP A 552 -27.36 9.17 -13.23
N MET A 553 -27.02 8.61 -14.39
CA MET A 553 -25.66 8.50 -14.90
C MET A 553 -24.98 9.86 -15.08
N LEU A 554 -25.56 10.78 -15.88
CA LEU A 554 -24.93 12.07 -16.15
C LEU A 554 -24.77 12.95 -14.89
N LYS A 555 -25.75 12.90 -13.97
CA LYS A 555 -25.71 13.62 -12.70
C LYS A 555 -24.60 13.10 -11.79
N LEU A 556 -24.35 11.79 -11.79
CA LEU A 556 -23.29 11.17 -11.01
C LEU A 556 -21.91 11.41 -11.62
N LEU A 557 -21.81 11.43 -12.96
CA LEU A 557 -20.56 11.63 -13.69
C LEU A 557 -19.91 13.00 -13.40
N ILE A 558 -20.72 14.06 -13.34
CA ILE A 558 -20.24 15.44 -13.11
C ILE A 558 -19.82 15.68 -11.67
N ARG A 559 -20.50 15.08 -10.68
CA ARG A 559 -20.21 15.30 -9.26
C ARG A 559 -18.80 14.81 -8.90
N ASP A 560 -18.06 15.65 -8.18
CA ASP A 560 -16.70 15.32 -7.72
C ASP A 560 -16.69 14.19 -6.69
N ASN A 561 -17.53 14.29 -5.65
CA ASN A 561 -17.59 13.29 -4.59
C ASN A 561 -19.03 12.87 -4.22
N PRO A 562 -19.76 12.20 -5.13
CA PRO A 562 -21.09 11.69 -4.83
C PRO A 562 -21.01 10.53 -3.82
N ARG A 563 -22.05 10.37 -2.99
CA ARG A 563 -22.14 9.25 -2.05
C ARG A 563 -22.16 7.92 -2.81
N ARG A 564 -21.26 7.00 -2.42
CA ARG A 564 -21.21 5.62 -2.94
C ARG A 564 -22.53 4.89 -2.68
N GLU A 565 -23.05 4.27 -3.72
CA GLU A 565 -24.20 3.36 -3.63
C GLU A 565 -23.63 1.93 -3.48
N PRO A 566 -23.96 1.17 -2.42
CA PRO A 566 -23.53 -0.21 -2.31
C PRO A 566 -24.30 -1.09 -3.31
N VAL A 567 -23.59 -2.00 -3.99
CA VAL A 567 -24.23 -3.06 -4.78
C VAL A 567 -24.81 -4.08 -3.80
N THR A 568 -26.06 -4.49 -4.00
CA THR A 568 -26.70 -5.55 -3.22
C THR A 568 -26.87 -6.76 -4.13
N GLY A 569 -26.01 -7.78 -3.98
CA GLY A 569 -25.91 -8.94 -4.89
C GLY A 569 -24.69 -8.91 -5.79
N ASN A 570 -24.61 -9.85 -6.75
CA ASN A 570 -23.42 -10.04 -7.61
C ASN A 570 -23.30 -9.00 -8.74
N ALA A 571 -24.40 -8.39 -9.20
CA ALA A 571 -24.39 -7.35 -10.24
C ALA A 571 -25.48 -6.28 -9.99
N PRO A 572 -25.27 -5.01 -10.38
CA PRO A 572 -26.30 -3.99 -10.26
C PRO A 572 -27.44 -4.21 -11.26
N ILE A 573 -28.64 -3.82 -10.86
CA ILE A 573 -29.84 -3.88 -11.72
C ILE A 573 -29.73 -2.81 -12.83
N PRO A 574 -29.99 -3.13 -14.11
CA PRO A 574 -30.03 -2.15 -15.18
C PRO A 574 -30.97 -0.97 -14.90
N GLY A 575 -30.57 0.24 -15.28
CA GLY A 575 -31.26 1.50 -15.00
C GLY A 575 -31.18 1.98 -13.53
N SER A 576 -30.57 1.20 -12.65
CA SER A 576 -30.45 1.56 -11.23
C SER A 576 -29.37 2.59 -10.96
N ARG A 577 -29.45 3.27 -9.82
CA ARG A 577 -28.39 4.16 -9.37
C ARG A 577 -27.07 3.43 -9.07
N ALA A 578 -27.14 2.14 -8.73
CA ALA A 578 -25.96 1.29 -8.49
C ALA A 578 -25.21 0.99 -9.81
N GLU A 579 -25.93 0.73 -10.90
CA GLU A 579 -25.33 0.57 -12.25
C GLU A 579 -24.64 1.87 -12.68
N ALA A 580 -25.31 3.02 -12.52
CA ALA A 580 -24.71 4.32 -12.82
C ALA A 580 -23.45 4.61 -11.97
N TRP A 581 -23.40 4.09 -10.74
CA TRP A 581 -22.20 4.21 -9.91
C TRP A 581 -21.04 3.37 -10.46
N GLN A 582 -21.29 2.12 -10.88
CA GLN A 582 -20.28 1.26 -11.50
C GLN A 582 -19.67 1.93 -12.74
N TYR A 583 -20.51 2.35 -13.69
CA TYR A 583 -20.02 3.00 -14.92
C TYR A 583 -19.43 4.39 -14.67
N ARG A 584 -19.79 5.08 -13.57
CA ARG A 584 -19.08 6.30 -13.15
C ARG A 584 -17.64 5.98 -12.78
N VAL A 585 -17.42 4.94 -11.98
CA VAL A 585 -16.06 4.56 -11.55
C VAL A 585 -15.18 4.29 -12.76
N LEU A 586 -15.71 3.55 -13.73
CA LEU A 586 -15.00 3.22 -14.97
C LEU A 586 -14.80 4.45 -15.86
N MET A 587 -15.86 5.19 -16.19
CA MET A 587 -15.79 6.18 -17.26
C MET A 587 -15.32 7.57 -16.82
N ARG A 588 -15.57 7.98 -15.57
CA ARG A 588 -15.29 9.36 -15.12
C ARG A 588 -13.84 9.80 -15.34
N PRO A 589 -12.81 8.99 -15.06
CA PRO A 589 -11.42 9.37 -15.31
C PRO A 589 -11.18 9.89 -16.73
N HIS A 590 -11.71 9.22 -17.76
CA HIS A 590 -11.55 9.64 -19.16
C HIS A 590 -12.27 10.96 -19.47
N TRP A 591 -13.44 11.19 -18.87
CA TRP A 591 -14.19 12.44 -19.02
C TRP A 591 -13.49 13.62 -18.34
N VAL A 592 -12.88 13.41 -17.18
CA VAL A 592 -12.11 14.44 -16.46
C VAL A 592 -10.81 14.77 -17.18
N ALA A 593 -10.11 13.76 -17.69
CA ALA A 593 -8.90 13.94 -18.49
C ALA A 593 -9.15 14.71 -19.79
N THR A 594 -10.38 14.65 -20.32
CA THR A 594 -10.76 15.34 -21.56
C THR A 594 -11.11 16.80 -21.30
N ARG A 595 -10.25 17.70 -21.78
CA ARG A 595 -10.40 19.15 -21.58
C ARG A 595 -11.79 19.64 -22.02
N GLY A 596 -12.53 20.22 -21.08
CA GLY A 596 -13.83 20.84 -21.33
C GLY A 596 -15.02 19.88 -21.39
N ALA A 597 -14.82 18.56 -21.33
CA ALA A 597 -15.90 17.59 -21.45
C ALA A 597 -16.87 17.63 -20.25
N ILE A 598 -16.35 17.68 -19.01
CA ILE A 598 -17.19 17.83 -17.81
C ILE A 598 -17.98 19.15 -17.81
N GLY A 599 -17.34 20.25 -18.23
CA GLY A 599 -18.01 21.55 -18.34
C GLY A 599 -19.10 21.56 -19.41
N TRP A 600 -18.89 20.87 -20.52
CA TRP A 600 -19.89 20.69 -21.59
C TRP A 600 -21.09 19.86 -21.11
N LEU A 601 -20.85 18.76 -20.37
CA LEU A 601 -21.90 17.97 -19.75
C LEU A 601 -22.73 18.79 -18.74
N ASP A 602 -22.08 19.57 -17.88
CA ASP A 602 -22.76 20.42 -16.89
C ASP A 602 -23.59 21.52 -17.57
N ALA A 603 -23.08 22.14 -18.62
CA ALA A 603 -23.83 23.12 -19.40
C ALA A 603 -25.10 22.52 -20.03
N ARG A 604 -25.03 21.28 -20.53
CA ARG A 604 -26.19 20.56 -21.06
C ARG A 604 -27.23 20.27 -19.97
N LEU A 605 -26.83 19.74 -18.81
CA LEU A 605 -27.78 19.42 -17.74
C LEU A 605 -28.49 20.65 -17.16
N ARG A 606 -27.88 21.84 -17.31
CA ARG A 606 -28.47 23.12 -16.90
C ARG A 606 -29.34 23.75 -17.99
N ALA A 607 -29.24 23.31 -19.24
CA ALA A 607 -30.09 23.78 -20.31
C ALA A 607 -31.50 23.16 -20.16
N PRO A 608 -32.59 23.95 -20.30
CA PRO A 608 -33.93 23.39 -20.33
C PRO A 608 -34.06 22.44 -21.52
N LEU A 609 -34.65 21.26 -21.29
CA LEU A 609 -35.06 20.33 -22.35
C LEU A 609 -36.03 21.08 -23.28
N GLU A 610 -35.60 21.36 -24.51
CA GLU A 610 -36.49 21.82 -25.59
C GLU A 610 -37.24 20.65 -26.23
#